data_AF-A0A957UWJ5-F1
#
_entry.id   AF-A0A957UWJ5-F1
#
_cell.length_a   1.000
_cell.length_b   1.000
_cell.length_c   1.000
_cell.angle_alpha   90.00
_cell.angle_beta   90.00
_cell.angle_gamma   90.00
#
_symmetry.space_group_name_H-M   'P 1'
#
loop_
_entity.id
_entity.type
_entity.pdbx_description
1 polymer ?
#
loop_
_entity_poly.entity_id
_entity_poly.type
_entity_poly.pdbx_seq_one_letter_code
_entity_poly.pdbx_strand_id
1 'polypeptide(L)'
;AHVPALAHAFDAAAALVKTPILFASDISPAARPISIDGALEQIAHGLHREAIFWMVVTYTRCLHFLTHDAPAELLARHTPGFDALLADLGINSFADLVRRRQQVMAFLPELWAVAAEIIDANPDVQIEEDAAAT
;
A
#
# COMPACT_ATOMS: atom_id res chain seq x y z
N ALA A 1 -4.76 -4.09 -16.46
CA ALA A 1 -3.61 -5.01 -16.40
C ALA A 1 -3.22 -5.34 -14.95
N HIS A 2 -3.09 -4.32 -14.09
CA HIS A 2 -2.56 -4.49 -12.73
C HIS A 2 -3.40 -5.31 -11.77
N VAL A 3 -4.73 -5.11 -11.74
CA VAL A 3 -5.60 -5.87 -10.81
C VAL A 3 -5.56 -7.40 -11.09
N PRO A 4 -5.62 -7.88 -12.35
CA PRO A 4 -5.39 -9.29 -12.63
C PRO A 4 -4.02 -9.82 -12.17
N ALA A 5 -2.93 -9.07 -12.38
CA ALA A 5 -1.60 -9.47 -11.94
C ALA A 5 -1.50 -9.56 -10.40
N LEU A 6 -2.08 -8.60 -9.70
CA LEU A 6 -2.24 -8.60 -8.25
C LEU A 6 -3.05 -9.82 -7.78
N ALA A 7 -4.19 -10.12 -8.42
CA ALA A 7 -5.03 -11.26 -8.06
C ALA A 7 -4.26 -12.59 -8.17
N HIS A 8 -3.45 -12.77 -9.22
CA HIS A 8 -2.60 -13.96 -9.35
C HIS A 8 -1.53 -14.06 -8.27
N ALA A 9 -0.89 -12.94 -7.90
CA ALA A 9 0.08 -12.92 -6.81
C ALA A 9 -0.58 -13.19 -5.44
N PHE A 10 -1.80 -12.66 -5.24
CA PHE A 10 -2.61 -12.90 -4.05
C PHE A 10 -2.94 -14.38 -3.90
N ASP A 11 -3.49 -14.99 -4.96
CA ASP A 11 -3.90 -16.40 -4.93
C ASP A 11 -2.70 -17.33 -4.68
N ALA A 12 -1.53 -17.01 -5.25
CA ALA A 12 -0.29 -17.75 -5.00
C ALA A 12 0.21 -17.60 -3.56
N ALA A 13 0.19 -16.37 -3.02
CA ALA A 13 0.64 -16.11 -1.65
C ALA A 13 -0.31 -16.75 -0.63
N ALA A 14 -1.63 -16.54 -0.76
CA ALA A 14 -2.64 -17.05 0.18
C ALA A 14 -2.66 -18.58 0.28
N ALA A 15 -2.24 -19.30 -0.77
CA ALA A 15 -2.09 -20.75 -0.74
C ALA A 15 -0.85 -21.24 0.05
N LEU A 16 0.12 -20.36 0.30
CA LEU A 16 1.42 -20.70 0.88
C LEU A 16 1.71 -20.04 2.22
N VAL A 17 0.96 -19.00 2.62
CA VAL A 17 1.16 -18.30 3.90
C VAL A 17 1.18 -19.29 5.06
N LYS A 18 2.33 -19.38 5.73
CA LYS A 18 2.57 -20.19 6.92
C LYS A 18 3.31 -19.40 7.99
N THR A 19 4.17 -18.47 7.57
CA THR A 19 4.92 -17.66 8.52
C THR A 19 3.99 -16.63 9.17
N PRO A 20 3.91 -16.57 10.50
CA PRO A 20 3.05 -15.62 11.22
C PRO A 20 3.73 -14.23 11.30
N ILE A 21 3.99 -13.63 10.15
CA ILE A 21 4.41 -12.23 10.05
C ILE A 21 3.18 -11.31 10.13
N LEU A 22 3.42 -10.03 10.45
CA LEU A 22 2.37 -9.01 10.54
C LEU A 22 1.49 -9.01 9.26
N PHE A 23 0.19 -8.86 9.46
CA PHE A 23 -0.82 -8.81 8.38
C PHE A 23 -1.07 -10.13 7.64
N ALA A 24 -0.75 -11.29 8.23
CA ALA A 24 -1.06 -12.60 7.63
C ALA A 24 -2.54 -12.83 7.32
N SER A 25 -3.45 -12.25 8.11
CA SER A 25 -4.90 -12.29 7.84
C SER A 25 -5.28 -11.66 6.50
N ASP A 26 -4.51 -10.65 6.07
CA ASP A 26 -4.83 -9.84 4.89
C ASP A 26 -4.53 -10.60 3.60
N ILE A 27 -3.71 -11.66 3.67
CA ILE A 27 -3.38 -12.55 2.55
C ILE A 27 -3.95 -13.94 2.84
N SER A 28 -5.29 -14.01 2.78
CA SER A 28 -6.06 -15.23 3.03
C SER A 28 -7.22 -15.34 2.05
N PRO A 29 -7.79 -16.55 1.84
CA PRO A 29 -8.98 -16.70 1.01
C PRO A 29 -10.15 -15.81 1.43
N ALA A 30 -10.30 -15.57 2.74
CA ALA A 30 -11.35 -14.70 3.29
C ALA A 30 -11.10 -13.20 2.99
N ALA A 31 -9.84 -12.78 2.87
CA ALA A 31 -9.47 -11.40 2.56
C ALA A 31 -9.47 -11.10 1.05
N ARG A 32 -9.59 -12.12 0.18
CA ARG A 32 -9.56 -11.94 -1.27
C ARG A 32 -10.64 -10.98 -1.79
N PRO A 33 -11.92 -11.08 -1.39
CA PRO A 33 -12.94 -10.15 -1.87
C PRO A 33 -12.65 -8.71 -1.42
N ILE A 34 -12.16 -8.54 -0.20
CA ILE A 34 -11.79 -7.23 0.35
C ILE A 34 -10.64 -6.61 -0.46
N SER A 35 -9.62 -7.41 -0.76
CA SER A 35 -8.38 -6.93 -1.40
C SER A 35 -8.52 -6.74 -2.91
N ILE A 36 -9.19 -7.67 -3.60
CA ILE A 36 -9.28 -7.70 -5.06
C ILE A 36 -10.56 -7.04 -5.54
N ASP A 37 -11.71 -7.47 -5.04
CA ASP A 37 -13.00 -6.92 -5.47
C ASP A 37 -13.17 -5.50 -4.92
N GLY A 38 -12.68 -5.22 -3.70
CA GLY A 38 -12.62 -3.87 -3.16
C GLY A 38 -11.80 -2.89 -4.02
N ALA A 39 -10.67 -3.33 -4.58
CA ALA A 39 -9.90 -2.50 -5.52
C ALA A 39 -10.68 -2.22 -6.82
N LEU A 40 -11.41 -3.22 -7.34
CA LEU A 40 -12.26 -3.05 -8.52
C LEU A 40 -13.43 -2.10 -8.24
N GLU A 41 -14.06 -2.22 -7.07
CA GLU A 41 -15.16 -1.35 -6.63
C GLU A 41 -14.68 0.10 -6.47
N GLN A 42 -13.53 0.31 -5.81
CA GLN A 42 -12.92 1.64 -5.69
C GLN A 42 -12.64 2.26 -7.06
N ILE A 43 -12.12 1.47 -8.01
CA ILE A 43 -11.91 1.94 -9.39
C ILE A 43 -13.25 2.31 -10.05
N ALA A 44 -14.28 1.48 -9.90
CA ALA A 44 -15.59 1.72 -10.48
C ALA A 44 -16.26 2.99 -9.92
N HIS A 45 -16.00 3.31 -8.65
CA HIS A 45 -16.49 4.53 -7.98
C HIS A 45 -15.58 5.76 -8.18
N GLY A 46 -14.54 5.67 -9.01
CA GLY A 46 -13.62 6.80 -9.26
C GLY A 46 -12.63 7.07 -8.13
N LEU A 47 -12.54 6.21 -7.12
CA LEU A 47 -11.62 6.27 -5.99
C LEU A 47 -10.23 5.73 -6.37
N HIS A 48 -9.68 6.18 -7.51
CA HIS A 48 -8.45 5.62 -8.08
C HIS A 48 -7.23 5.76 -7.18
N ARG A 49 -7.14 6.85 -6.40
CA ARG A 49 -6.02 7.07 -5.45
C ARG A 49 -6.05 6.08 -4.29
N GLU A 50 -7.25 5.73 -3.84
CA GLU A 50 -7.42 4.73 -2.79
C GLU A 50 -7.15 3.33 -3.33
N ALA A 51 -7.70 3.02 -4.51
CA ALA A 51 -7.46 1.76 -5.20
C ALA A 51 -5.96 1.51 -5.41
N ILE A 52 -5.23 2.48 -5.92
CA ILE A 52 -3.80 2.30 -6.20
C ILE A 52 -2.98 2.10 -4.91
N PHE A 53 -3.35 2.80 -3.83
CA PHE A 53 -2.72 2.63 -2.52
C PHE A 53 -2.91 1.18 -2.04
N TRP A 54 -4.15 0.70 -1.98
CA TRP A 54 -4.44 -0.67 -1.52
C TRP A 54 -3.85 -1.73 -2.43
N MET A 55 -3.86 -1.51 -3.75
CA MET A 55 -3.22 -2.43 -4.69
C MET A 55 -1.72 -2.59 -4.40
N VAL A 56 -0.98 -1.50 -4.20
CA VAL A 56 0.46 -1.54 -3.89
C VAL A 56 0.71 -2.21 -2.53
N VAL A 57 -0.08 -1.86 -1.51
CA VAL A 57 0.02 -2.46 -0.16
C VAL A 57 -0.18 -3.98 -0.23
N THR A 58 -1.26 -4.43 -0.86
CA THR A 58 -1.58 -5.85 -0.98
C THR A 58 -0.54 -6.59 -1.79
N TYR A 59 -0.07 -6.04 -2.93
CA TYR A 59 0.97 -6.68 -3.74
C TYR A 59 2.28 -6.81 -2.95
N THR A 60 2.68 -5.75 -2.24
CA THR A 60 3.89 -5.76 -1.40
C THR A 60 3.81 -6.86 -0.35
N ARG A 61 2.65 -7.02 0.31
CA ARG A 61 2.42 -8.11 1.27
C ARG A 61 2.52 -9.48 0.60
N CYS A 62 1.90 -9.67 -0.56
CA CYS A 62 2.01 -10.93 -1.31
C CYS A 62 3.47 -11.32 -1.56
N LEU A 63 4.28 -10.38 -2.06
CA LEU A 63 5.70 -10.64 -2.33
C LEU A 63 6.50 -10.87 -1.04
N HIS A 64 6.15 -10.18 0.05
CA HIS A 64 6.77 -10.39 1.36
C HIS A 64 6.56 -11.83 1.85
N PHE A 65 5.31 -12.34 1.80
CA PHE A 65 5.03 -13.74 2.14
C PHE A 65 5.73 -14.72 1.20
N LEU A 66 5.68 -14.49 -0.12
CA LEU A 66 6.35 -15.36 -1.09
C LEU A 66 7.87 -15.43 -0.87
N THR A 67 8.48 -14.35 -0.39
CA THR A 67 9.92 -14.33 -0.06
C THR A 67 10.26 -15.29 1.09
N HIS A 68 9.32 -15.53 2.01
CA HIS A 68 9.52 -16.40 3.17
C HIS A 68 9.02 -17.83 2.95
N ASP A 69 7.87 -17.99 2.30
CA ASP A 69 7.10 -19.23 2.30
C ASP A 69 7.14 -19.99 0.96
N ALA A 70 7.75 -19.42 -0.09
CA ALA A 70 7.75 -19.98 -1.44
C ALA A 70 9.17 -20.21 -2.01
N PRO A 71 9.32 -21.14 -2.98
CA PRO A 71 10.52 -21.22 -3.81
C PRO A 71 10.77 -19.93 -4.58
N ALA A 72 12.05 -19.62 -4.83
CA ALA A 72 12.48 -18.38 -5.49
C ALA A 72 11.86 -18.18 -6.89
N GLU A 73 11.56 -19.28 -7.59
CA GLU A 73 10.94 -19.27 -8.91
C GLU A 73 9.51 -18.70 -8.87
N LEU A 74 8.79 -18.93 -7.78
CA LEU A 74 7.43 -18.41 -7.63
C LEU A 74 7.45 -16.91 -7.36
N LEU A 75 8.36 -16.44 -6.50
CA LEU A 75 8.58 -15.00 -6.30
C LEU A 75 8.94 -14.32 -7.63
N ALA A 76 9.93 -14.87 -8.35
CA ALA A 76 10.39 -14.33 -9.63
C ALA A 76 9.28 -14.23 -10.70
N ARG A 77 8.27 -15.11 -10.65
CA ARG A 77 7.12 -15.06 -11.56
C ARG A 77 6.22 -13.85 -11.31
N HIS A 78 6.10 -13.40 -10.06
CA HIS A 78 5.16 -12.35 -9.67
C HIS A 78 5.80 -10.96 -9.58
N THR A 79 7.12 -10.87 -9.46
CA THR A 79 7.87 -9.60 -9.41
C THR A 79 7.64 -8.68 -10.62
N PRO A 80 7.64 -9.15 -11.89
CA PRO A 80 7.48 -8.24 -13.03
C PRO A 80 6.16 -7.47 -13.06
N GLY A 81 5.08 -8.08 -12.55
CA GLY A 81 3.77 -7.40 -12.46
C GLY A 81 3.77 -6.29 -11.41
N PHE A 82 4.51 -6.47 -10.32
CA PHE A 82 4.69 -5.45 -9.30
C PHE A 82 5.59 -4.31 -9.80
N ASP A 83 6.69 -4.65 -10.47
CA ASP A 83 7.58 -3.65 -11.07
C ASP A 83 6.85 -2.79 -12.10
N ALA A 84 5.99 -3.38 -12.93
CA ALA A 84 5.16 -2.65 -13.88
C ALA A 84 4.16 -1.69 -13.19
N LEU A 85 3.54 -2.13 -12.08
CA LEU A 85 2.65 -1.29 -11.27
C LEU A 85 3.40 -0.08 -10.68
N LEU A 86 4.60 -0.31 -10.13
CA LEU A 86 5.43 0.76 -9.58
C LEU A 86 5.96 1.72 -10.67
N ALA A 87 6.33 1.18 -11.84
CA ALA A 87 6.78 1.99 -12.97
C ALA A 87 5.71 2.97 -13.45
N ASP A 88 4.44 2.54 -13.52
CA ASP A 88 3.30 3.43 -13.86
C ASP A 88 3.07 4.52 -12.81
N LEU A 89 3.47 4.28 -11.56
CA LEU A 89 3.48 5.30 -10.51
C LEU A 89 4.69 6.22 -10.58
N GLY A 90 5.64 5.97 -11.49
CA GLY A 90 6.91 6.69 -11.65
C GLY A 90 7.98 6.28 -10.63
N ILE A 91 7.94 5.02 -10.18
CA ILE A 91 8.93 4.41 -9.28
C ILE A 91 9.61 3.27 -10.05
N ASN A 92 10.76 3.57 -10.66
CA ASN A 92 11.52 2.60 -11.45
C ASN A 92 12.74 2.07 -10.67
N SER A 93 13.04 2.69 -9.53
CA SER A 93 14.21 2.39 -8.74
C SER A 93 14.00 2.81 -7.28
N PHE A 94 14.85 2.28 -6.39
CA PHE A 94 14.89 2.73 -5.01
C PHE A 94 15.27 4.22 -4.88
N ALA A 95 16.09 4.75 -5.81
CA ALA A 95 16.45 6.16 -5.84
C ALA A 95 15.22 7.07 -6.05
N ASP A 96 14.21 6.62 -6.80
CA ASP A 96 12.95 7.36 -6.96
C ASP A 96 12.19 7.49 -5.65
N LEU A 97 12.19 6.44 -4.81
CA LEU A 97 11.59 6.48 -3.47
C LEU A 97 12.33 7.46 -2.55
N VAL A 98 13.67 7.41 -2.57
CA VAL A 98 14.50 8.33 -1.78
C VAL A 98 14.23 9.79 -2.16
N ARG A 99 14.13 10.08 -3.48
CA ARG A 99 13.79 11.41 -3.99
C ARG A 99 12.40 11.85 -3.56
N ARG A 100 11.39 10.99 -3.69
CA ARG A 100 10.01 11.31 -3.27
C ARG A 100 9.91 11.58 -1.77
N ARG A 101 10.60 10.78 -0.95
CA ARG A 101 10.70 11.03 0.49
C ARG A 101 11.26 12.43 0.76
N GLN A 102 12.33 12.84 0.09
CA GLN A 102 12.90 14.18 0.26
C GLN A 102 11.92 15.28 -0.13
N GLN A 103 11.18 15.11 -1.23
CA GLN A 103 10.15 16.06 -1.67
C GLN A 103 9.02 16.20 -0.65
N VAL A 104 8.51 15.07 -0.12
CA VAL A 104 7.48 15.07 0.93
C VAL A 104 7.99 15.74 2.20
N MET A 105 9.20 15.40 2.65
CA MET A 105 9.79 16.01 3.86
C MET A 105 10.03 17.51 3.71
N ALA A 106 10.39 17.98 2.51
CA ALA A 106 10.56 19.40 2.24
C ALA A 106 9.22 20.17 2.22
N PHE A 107 8.13 19.52 1.78
CA PHE A 107 6.79 20.11 1.74
C PHE A 107 6.06 20.05 3.10
N LEU A 108 6.43 19.10 3.97
CA LEU A 108 5.73 18.87 5.24
C LEU A 108 5.56 20.11 6.13
N PRO A 109 6.55 21.03 6.27
CA PRO A 109 6.36 22.25 7.07
C PRO A 109 5.26 23.18 6.53
N GLU A 110 5.14 23.30 5.20
CA GLU A 110 4.09 24.10 4.57
C GLU A 110 2.72 23.48 4.79
N LEU A 111 2.61 22.17 4.58
CA LEU A 111 1.39 21.43 4.86
C LEU A 111 0.95 21.59 6.32
N TRP A 112 1.90 21.55 7.25
CA TRP A 112 1.63 21.75 8.68
C TRP A 112 1.12 23.16 8.98
N ALA A 113 1.74 24.19 8.40
CA ALA A 113 1.31 25.58 8.59
C ALA A 113 -0.13 25.78 8.10
N VAL A 114 -0.46 25.29 6.90
CA VAL A 114 -1.82 25.36 6.35
C VAL A 114 -2.82 24.59 7.21
N ALA A 115 -2.46 23.40 7.67
CA ALA A 115 -3.33 22.61 8.55
C ALA A 115 -3.60 23.35 9.88
N ALA A 116 -2.57 23.96 10.48
CA ALA A 116 -2.72 24.75 11.69
C ALA A 116 -3.63 25.97 11.49
N GLU A 117 -3.46 26.71 10.38
CA GLU A 117 -4.35 27.84 10.04
C GLU A 117 -5.81 27.41 9.89
N ILE A 118 -6.06 26.24 9.29
CA ILE A 118 -7.41 25.69 9.17
C ILE A 118 -7.97 25.34 10.55
N ILE A 119 -7.18 24.71 11.42
CA ILE A 119 -7.62 24.35 12.77
C ILE A 119 -7.95 25.62 13.58
N ASP A 120 -7.07 26.62 13.56
CA ASP A 120 -7.28 27.90 14.26
C ASP A 120 -8.56 28.62 13.77
N ALA A 121 -8.89 28.49 12.49
CA ALA A 121 -10.12 29.05 11.91
C ALA A 121 -11.39 28.26 12.27
N ASN A 122 -11.28 27.04 12.80
CA ASN A 122 -12.39 26.15 13.11
C ASN A 122 -12.34 25.71 14.59
N PRO A 123 -12.76 26.56 15.54
CA PRO A 123 -12.57 26.35 16.98
C PRO A 123 -13.31 25.13 17.56
N ASP A 124 -14.26 24.56 16.81
CA ASP A 124 -14.94 23.30 17.16
C ASP A 124 -14.06 22.06 16.91
N VAL A 125 -12.96 22.19 16.16
CA VAL A 125 -11.96 21.13 15.96
C VAL A 125 -11.02 21.12 17.15
N GLN A 126 -11.19 20.15 18.06
CA GLN A 126 -10.30 19.96 19.19
C GLN A 126 -9.16 18.99 18.81
N ILE A 127 -7.92 19.42 19.01
CA ILE A 127 -6.77 18.51 18.96
C ILE A 127 -6.74 17.76 20.29
N GLU A 128 -6.98 16.45 20.27
CA GLU A 128 -6.63 15.60 21.42
C GLU A 128 -5.10 15.59 21.55
N GLU A 129 -4.58 16.27 22.57
CA GLU A 129 -3.18 16.10 22.97
C GLU A 129 -3.02 14.72 23.61
N ASP A 130 -2.38 13.79 22.89
CA ASP A 130 -1.97 12.51 23.46
C ASP A 130 -1.00 12.78 24.62
N ALA A 131 -1.46 12.49 25.85
CA ALA A 131 -0.65 12.53 27.05
C ALA A 131 0.38 11.39 27.04
N ALA A 132 1.43 11.51 26.22
CA ALA A 132 2.49 10.53 26.15
C ALA A 132 3.85 11.18 25.84
N ALA A 133 4.40 11.91 26.82
CA ALA A 133 5.84 12.08 27.00
C ALA A 133 6.16 12.53 28.44
N THR A 134 6.05 11.60 29.39
CA THR A 134 6.84 11.59 30.64
C THR A 134 7.77 10.40 30.61
#